data_AF-A0A1Q7K652-F1
#
_entry.id   AF-A0A1Q7K652-F1
#
_cell.length_a   1.000
_cell.length_b   1.000
_cell.length_c   1.000
_cell.angle_alpha   90.00
_cell.angle_beta   90.00
_cell.angle_gamma   90.00
#
_symmetry.space_group_name_H-M   'P 1'
#
loop_
_entity.id
_entity.type
_entity.pdbx_description
1 polymer ?
#
loop_
_entity_poly.entity_id
_entity_poly.type
_entity_poly.pdbx_seq_one_letter_code
_entity_poly.pdbx_strand_id
1 'polypeptide(L)'
;MGAKFSERNSIVICSVHPYRQRVLLISAVLGYAALFQWMYENYLYPTWDYFGFHYNPPPTSCIMLAWILSVTPSLWMPMRLTRPSQLAYWVLYITVFIPSMFVPLYAGLDAAGEISLLILTLYAGFAIMGGCYRVPLLRLGPARISRRAFWEGFSLIAAALAIWMIVVFRGHMQFLSFNNIYDLRDIQNDVSEGTLVNYAFMLLTGAFNPFLMGCGLFYRRKWLFLAGVFGQLLVYSVGGTKGSILSIAFIYGFYALFRVGRHPFALKLVFGTLVLVGGLCASYALAGYDPEPLKLHSVALFVVLMRTFSSNGLMTAWYYNFFQSNPHTFYSHVRGVNWFVHFPYERTAALEIGSVYMGGNDADPTAHFWAIDGIGALGLPGVLLISAFCALVFWALDSAAQKHDPRLAALVTCYAAYNIANISIFTSLYSGGLTILILSLYLMPPEAAAWPKEPALAANSEARRAPRSGALPVPG
;
A
#
# COMPACT_ATOMS: atom_id res chain seq x y z
N MET A 1 -50.79 -4.62 -27.47
CA MET A 1 -50.04 -5.84 -27.84
C MET A 1 -48.57 -5.55 -27.57
N GLY A 2 -47.92 -6.28 -26.65
CA GLY A 2 -46.50 -6.08 -26.30
C GLY A 2 -46.19 -5.61 -24.87
N ALA A 3 -46.89 -6.14 -23.85
CA ALA A 3 -46.48 -6.05 -22.45
C ALA A 3 -46.18 -7.47 -21.95
N LYS A 4 -44.89 -7.77 -21.67
CA LYS A 4 -44.39 -8.86 -20.81
C LYS A 4 -42.86 -8.97 -20.97
N PHE A 5 -42.12 -8.26 -20.14
CA PHE A 5 -40.78 -8.65 -19.70
C PHE A 5 -40.49 -7.93 -18.37
N SER A 6 -41.31 -8.26 -17.37
CA SER A 6 -41.09 -7.92 -15.96
C SER A 6 -40.98 -9.24 -15.20
N GLU A 7 -40.07 -9.28 -14.23
CA GLU A 7 -39.91 -10.34 -13.22
C GLU A 7 -39.27 -11.66 -13.67
N ARG A 8 -37.94 -11.64 -13.89
CA ARG A 8 -37.06 -12.78 -13.54
C ARG A 8 -35.60 -12.34 -13.55
N ASN A 9 -35.15 -11.78 -12.43
CA ASN A 9 -33.76 -11.83 -11.98
C ASN A 9 -33.74 -11.28 -10.55
N SER A 10 -34.41 -11.99 -9.66
CA SER A 10 -34.05 -12.00 -8.25
C SER A 10 -32.61 -12.50 -8.17
N ILE A 11 -31.66 -11.56 -8.18
CA ILE A 11 -30.29 -11.82 -7.79
C ILE A 11 -30.39 -12.30 -6.35
N VAL A 12 -30.34 -13.62 -6.18
CA VAL A 12 -30.03 -14.27 -4.91
C VAL A 12 -28.63 -13.76 -4.56
N ILE A 13 -28.57 -12.66 -3.81
CA ILE A 13 -27.37 -12.32 -3.06
C ILE A 13 -27.32 -13.41 -2.00
N CYS A 14 -26.63 -14.51 -2.32
CA CYS A 14 -26.21 -15.48 -1.33
C CYS A 14 -25.47 -14.69 -0.26
N SER A 15 -26.17 -14.37 0.83
CA SER A 15 -25.61 -13.78 2.03
C SER A 15 -24.78 -14.88 2.69
N VAL A 16 -23.59 -15.13 2.13
CA VAL A 16 -22.61 -16.01 2.73
C VAL A 16 -22.43 -15.52 4.17
N HIS A 17 -22.77 -16.37 5.15
CA HIS A 17 -22.66 -16.03 6.56
C HIS A 17 -21.27 -15.45 6.86
N PRO A 18 -21.16 -14.45 7.76
CA PRO A 18 -19.89 -13.78 8.06
C PRO A 18 -18.78 -14.76 8.45
N TYR A 19 -19.14 -15.87 9.12
CA TYR A 19 -18.22 -16.96 9.43
C TYR A 19 -17.63 -17.63 8.18
N ARG A 20 -18.46 -17.99 7.19
CA ARG A 20 -17.99 -18.59 5.92
C ARG A 20 -17.07 -17.65 5.17
N GLN A 21 -17.35 -16.34 5.17
CA GLN A 21 -16.47 -15.35 4.55
C GLN A 21 -15.10 -15.29 5.24
N ARG A 22 -15.07 -15.40 6.57
CA ARG A 22 -13.81 -15.42 7.34
C ARG A 22 -13.02 -16.70 7.09
N VAL A 23 -13.67 -17.86 7.06
CA VAL A 23 -13.02 -19.13 6.71
C VAL A 23 -12.41 -19.06 5.32
N LEU A 24 -13.14 -18.56 4.32
CA LEU A 24 -12.62 -18.37 2.96
C LEU A 24 -11.42 -17.42 2.93
N LEU A 25 -11.41 -16.36 3.74
CA LEU A 25 -10.28 -15.44 3.84
C LEU A 25 -9.05 -16.17 4.39
N ILE A 26 -9.20 -16.91 5.50
CA ILE A 26 -8.12 -17.67 6.12
C ILE A 26 -7.54 -18.68 5.13
N SER A 27 -8.41 -19.43 4.43
CA SER A 27 -7.98 -20.37 3.39
C SER A 27 -7.24 -19.68 2.25
N ALA A 28 -7.68 -18.49 1.82
CA ALA A 28 -7.00 -17.74 0.77
C ALA A 28 -5.64 -17.20 1.22
N VAL A 29 -5.51 -16.76 2.48
CA VAL A 29 -4.24 -16.33 3.08
C VAL A 29 -3.28 -17.52 3.22
N LEU A 30 -3.77 -18.68 3.67
CA LEU A 30 -2.98 -19.92 3.70
C LEU A 30 -2.49 -20.29 2.30
N GLY A 31 -3.36 -20.23 1.30
CA GLY A 31 -3.00 -20.47 -0.09
C GLY A 31 -1.96 -19.46 -0.61
N TYR A 32 -2.06 -18.19 -0.21
CA TYR A 32 -1.09 -17.17 -0.58
C TYR A 32 0.27 -17.40 0.07
N ALA A 33 0.32 -17.77 1.35
CA ALA A 33 1.58 -18.13 2.01
C ALA A 33 2.22 -19.38 1.40
N ALA A 34 1.42 -20.39 1.02
CA ALA A 34 1.91 -21.60 0.34
C ALA A 34 2.53 -21.25 -1.00
N LEU A 35 1.83 -20.42 -1.75
CA LEU A 35 2.26 -19.94 -3.06
C LEU A 35 3.50 -19.05 -2.95
N PHE A 36 3.61 -18.24 -1.90
CA PHE A 36 4.79 -17.42 -1.65
C PHE A 36 6.02 -18.29 -1.39
N GLN A 37 5.88 -19.34 -0.57
CA GLN A 37 6.96 -20.29 -0.33
C GLN A 37 7.36 -21.03 -1.62
N TRP A 38 6.38 -21.51 -2.40
CA TRP A 38 6.65 -22.12 -3.70
C TRP A 38 7.41 -21.17 -4.65
N MET A 39 6.96 -19.92 -4.72
CA MET A 39 7.59 -18.86 -5.52
C MET A 39 9.02 -18.59 -5.04
N TYR A 40 9.27 -18.64 -3.74
CA TYR A 40 10.61 -18.46 -3.18
C TYR A 40 11.56 -19.56 -3.67
N GLU A 41 11.18 -20.82 -3.47
CA GLU A 41 12.03 -21.98 -3.77
C GLU A 41 12.24 -22.19 -5.28
N ASN A 42 11.23 -21.90 -6.11
CA ASN A 42 11.25 -22.24 -7.54
C ASN A 42 11.59 -21.06 -8.45
N TYR A 43 11.35 -19.82 -8.03
CA TYR A 43 11.62 -18.63 -8.84
C TYR A 43 12.66 -17.72 -8.22
N LEU A 44 12.45 -17.26 -6.97
CA LEU A 44 13.33 -16.27 -6.35
C LEU A 44 14.72 -16.82 -6.11
N TYR A 45 14.85 -17.97 -5.46
CA TYR A 45 16.16 -18.56 -5.19
C TYR A 45 16.91 -18.90 -6.49
N PRO A 46 16.37 -19.72 -7.42
CA PRO A 46 17.14 -20.10 -8.62
C PRO A 46 17.48 -18.92 -9.55
N THR A 47 16.62 -17.90 -9.63
CA THR A 47 16.79 -16.79 -10.59
C THR A 47 17.49 -15.58 -9.97
N TRP A 48 17.31 -15.35 -8.67
CA TRP A 48 17.74 -14.13 -7.96
C TRP A 48 18.65 -14.43 -6.76
N ASP A 49 19.26 -15.62 -6.68
CA ASP A 49 20.28 -15.95 -5.67
C ASP A 49 21.40 -14.90 -5.64
N TYR A 50 21.88 -14.48 -6.82
CA TYR A 50 22.91 -13.44 -6.96
C TYR A 50 22.50 -12.08 -6.35
N PHE A 51 21.21 -11.83 -6.22
CA PHE A 51 20.66 -10.61 -5.63
C PHE A 51 20.49 -10.73 -4.11
N GLY A 52 20.69 -11.91 -3.52
CA GLY A 52 20.55 -12.15 -2.08
C GLY A 52 19.33 -12.98 -1.66
N PHE A 53 18.55 -13.52 -2.61
CA PHE A 53 17.47 -14.48 -2.31
C PHE A 53 18.02 -15.88 -2.08
N HIS A 54 18.98 -16.02 -1.17
CA HIS A 54 19.55 -17.31 -0.80
C HIS A 54 18.50 -18.24 -0.18
N TYR A 55 18.75 -19.55 -0.24
CA TYR A 55 17.92 -20.54 0.41
C TYR A 55 18.75 -21.40 1.37
N ASN A 56 18.75 -21.01 2.64
CA ASN A 56 19.25 -21.82 3.74
C ASN A 56 18.05 -22.49 4.44
N PRO A 57 17.90 -23.82 4.35
CA PRO A 57 16.74 -24.53 4.91
C PRO A 57 16.58 -24.25 6.42
N PRO A 58 15.54 -23.50 6.83
CA PRO A 58 15.40 -23.15 8.24
C PRO A 58 14.84 -24.34 9.04
N PRO A 59 15.05 -24.36 10.37
CA PRO A 59 14.43 -25.35 11.23
C PRO A 59 12.90 -25.36 11.06
N THR A 60 12.31 -26.56 11.05
CA THR A 60 10.86 -26.74 10.86
C THR A 60 10.03 -25.93 11.86
N SER A 61 10.50 -25.80 13.10
CA SER A 61 9.85 -24.98 14.14
C SER A 61 9.73 -23.51 13.77
N CYS A 62 10.79 -22.92 13.18
CA CYS A 62 10.80 -21.52 12.75
C CYS A 62 9.86 -21.29 11.55
N ILE A 63 9.83 -22.24 10.60
CA ILE A 63 8.89 -22.20 9.48
C ILE A 63 7.44 -22.27 9.99
N MET A 64 7.14 -23.21 10.90
CA MET A 64 5.81 -23.32 11.50
C MET A 64 5.40 -22.03 12.22
N LEU A 65 6.33 -21.41 12.94
CA LEU A 65 6.10 -20.11 13.58
C LEU A 65 5.76 -19.03 12.54
N ALA A 66 6.56 -18.89 11.48
CA ALA A 66 6.30 -17.93 10.40
C ALA A 66 4.93 -18.13 9.75
N TRP A 67 4.52 -19.38 9.52
CA TRP A 67 3.19 -19.74 9.02
C TRP A 67 2.07 -19.31 9.95
N ILE A 68 2.18 -19.64 11.25
CA ILE A 68 1.19 -19.27 12.26
C ILE A 68 1.06 -17.75 12.34
N LEU A 69 2.19 -17.03 12.47
CA LEU A 69 2.19 -15.57 12.61
C LEU A 69 1.73 -14.86 11.33
N SER A 70 1.96 -15.44 10.15
CA SER A 70 1.46 -14.92 8.88
C SER A 70 -0.05 -15.03 8.75
N VAL A 71 -0.66 -16.12 9.23
CA VAL A 71 -2.09 -16.41 9.02
C VAL A 71 -2.97 -15.78 10.10
N THR A 72 -2.49 -15.74 11.35
CA THR A 72 -3.27 -15.30 12.51
C THR A 72 -3.87 -13.89 12.33
N PRO A 73 -3.22 -12.89 11.71
CA PRO A 73 -3.82 -11.58 11.50
C PRO A 73 -5.13 -11.57 10.71
N SER A 74 -5.31 -12.52 9.79
CA SER A 74 -6.57 -12.68 9.06
C SER A 74 -7.79 -12.92 9.97
N LEU A 75 -7.58 -13.36 11.22
CA LEU A 75 -8.62 -13.57 12.23
C LEU A 75 -9.20 -12.26 12.78
N TRP A 76 -8.47 -11.15 12.76
CA TRP A 76 -8.96 -9.86 13.27
C TRP A 76 -9.04 -8.77 12.20
N MET A 77 -8.29 -8.87 11.10
CA MET A 77 -8.28 -7.84 10.05
C MET A 77 -9.69 -7.54 9.49
N PRO A 78 -9.98 -6.29 9.11
CA PRO A 78 -11.32 -5.88 8.68
C PRO A 78 -11.70 -6.50 7.33
N MET A 79 -12.88 -7.13 7.26
CA MET A 79 -13.40 -7.77 6.04
C MET A 79 -13.91 -6.74 5.01
N ARG A 80 -14.50 -5.65 5.50
CA ARG A 80 -15.13 -4.61 4.70
C ARG A 80 -14.38 -3.31 4.89
N LEU A 81 -14.28 -2.53 3.82
CA LEU A 81 -13.69 -1.20 3.85
C LEU A 81 -14.66 -0.22 4.52
N THR A 82 -14.50 -0.02 5.83
CA THR A 82 -15.25 0.96 6.63
C THR A 82 -14.45 2.23 6.91
N ARG A 83 -13.11 2.12 6.85
CA ARG A 83 -12.18 3.24 7.04
C ARG A 83 -11.12 3.20 5.92
N PRO A 84 -10.69 4.34 5.38
CA PRO A 84 -9.78 4.37 4.23
C PRO A 84 -8.41 3.76 4.52
N SER A 85 -7.86 3.92 5.73
CA SER A 85 -6.55 3.38 6.10
C SER A 85 -6.50 1.84 6.04
N GLN A 86 -7.65 1.15 6.05
CA GLN A 86 -7.71 -0.30 5.95
C GLN A 86 -7.18 -0.81 4.61
N LEU A 87 -7.21 0.00 3.54
CA LEU A 87 -6.53 -0.34 2.29
C LEU A 87 -5.02 -0.45 2.53
N ALA A 88 -4.42 0.55 3.18
CA ALA A 88 -2.99 0.55 3.47
C ALA A 88 -2.61 -0.61 4.41
N TYR A 89 -3.45 -0.88 5.41
CA TYR A 89 -3.26 -2.01 6.32
C TYR A 89 -3.23 -3.36 5.58
N TRP A 90 -4.13 -3.55 4.62
CA TRP A 90 -4.15 -4.76 3.78
C TRP A 90 -3.00 -4.83 2.77
N VAL A 91 -2.60 -3.71 2.17
CA VAL A 91 -1.43 -3.66 1.27
C VAL A 91 -0.18 -4.07 2.04
N LEU A 92 0.07 -3.45 3.19
CA LEU A 92 1.21 -3.79 4.07
C LEU A 92 1.19 -5.25 4.49
N TYR A 93 0.02 -5.80 4.81
CA TYR A 93 -0.11 -7.21 5.17
C TYR A 93 0.41 -8.15 4.08
N ILE A 94 -0.01 -7.92 2.84
CA ILE A 94 0.25 -8.83 1.72
C ILE A 94 1.67 -8.61 1.15
N THR A 95 2.09 -7.35 1.00
CA THR A 95 3.34 -7.00 0.28
C THR A 95 4.54 -6.81 1.19
N VAL A 96 4.36 -6.67 2.50
CA VAL A 96 5.44 -6.41 3.46
C VAL A 96 5.46 -7.45 4.57
N PHE A 97 4.35 -7.57 5.31
CA PHE A 97 4.28 -8.38 6.53
C PHE A 97 4.52 -9.86 6.24
N ILE A 98 3.71 -10.48 5.37
CA ILE A 98 3.87 -11.91 5.03
C ILE A 98 5.27 -12.21 4.47
N PRO A 99 5.79 -11.47 3.46
CA PRO A 99 7.15 -11.68 2.97
C PRO A 99 8.22 -11.57 4.06
N SER A 100 8.06 -10.63 5.00
CA SER A 100 9.00 -10.43 6.11
C SER A 100 8.97 -11.54 7.16
N MET A 101 7.95 -12.41 7.16
CA MET A 101 7.92 -13.60 8.01
C MET A 101 8.78 -14.74 7.45
N PHE A 102 8.97 -14.79 6.12
CA PHE A 102 9.59 -15.91 5.42
C PHE A 102 10.99 -15.59 4.90
N VAL A 103 11.16 -14.48 4.19
CA VAL A 103 12.42 -14.18 3.50
C VAL A 103 13.63 -14.10 4.43
N PRO A 104 13.58 -13.46 5.63
CA PRO A 104 14.73 -13.44 6.53
C PRO A 104 15.14 -14.84 7.03
N LEU A 105 14.19 -15.78 7.16
CA LEU A 105 14.51 -17.16 7.54
C LEU A 105 15.25 -17.90 6.43
N TYR A 106 14.85 -17.68 5.17
CA TYR A 106 15.45 -18.34 4.02
C TYR A 106 16.78 -17.72 3.60
N ALA A 107 16.90 -16.39 3.68
CA ALA A 107 18.12 -15.67 3.33
C ALA A 107 19.32 -16.12 4.20
N GLY A 108 19.06 -16.55 5.44
CA GLY A 108 20.06 -17.20 6.28
C GLY A 108 21.21 -16.30 6.73
N LEU A 109 20.98 -14.98 6.78
CA LEU A 109 21.99 -13.98 7.18
C LEU A 109 22.25 -13.97 8.69
N ASP A 110 21.22 -14.28 9.49
CA ASP A 110 21.28 -14.30 10.95
C ASP A 110 20.81 -15.65 11.50
N ALA A 111 21.09 -15.90 12.78
CA ALA A 111 20.67 -17.13 13.45
C ALA A 111 19.14 -17.24 13.49
N ALA A 112 18.60 -18.45 13.28
CA ALA A 112 17.15 -18.69 13.25
C ALA A 112 16.42 -18.24 14.54
N GLY A 113 17.08 -18.25 15.70
CA GLY A 113 16.55 -17.74 16.95
C GLY A 113 16.35 -16.22 16.97
N GLU A 114 17.30 -15.47 16.39
CA GLU A 114 17.21 -14.01 16.27
C GLU A 114 16.13 -13.60 15.27
N ILE A 115 16.05 -14.29 14.13
CA ILE A 115 14.97 -14.08 13.16
C ILE A 115 13.60 -14.43 13.78
N SER A 116 13.52 -15.46 14.63
CA SER A 116 12.29 -15.80 15.35
C SER A 116 11.83 -14.64 16.26
N LEU A 117 12.77 -13.94 16.91
CA LEU A 117 12.46 -12.74 17.71
C LEU A 117 12.03 -11.56 16.83
N LEU A 118 12.66 -11.38 15.67
CA LEU A 118 12.28 -10.37 14.68
C LEU A 118 10.84 -10.57 14.19
N ILE A 119 10.47 -11.78 13.75
CA ILE A 119 9.11 -12.06 13.24
C ILE A 119 8.05 -11.92 14.34
N LEU A 120 8.37 -12.28 15.59
CA LEU A 120 7.50 -12.04 16.75
C LEU A 120 7.30 -10.54 17.00
N THR A 121 8.37 -9.75 16.88
CA THR A 121 8.32 -8.30 17.05
C THR A 121 7.51 -7.63 15.95
N LEU A 122 7.71 -8.04 14.68
CA LEU A 122 6.91 -7.58 13.55
C LEU A 122 5.43 -7.96 13.72
N TYR A 123 5.14 -9.17 14.18
CA TYR A 123 3.77 -9.61 14.49
C TYR A 123 3.12 -8.73 15.57
N ALA A 124 3.82 -8.47 16.67
CA ALA A 124 3.35 -7.59 17.73
C ALA A 124 3.11 -6.16 17.21
N GLY A 125 4.04 -5.62 16.42
CA GLY A 125 3.89 -4.32 15.75
C GLY A 125 2.66 -4.27 14.84
N PHE A 126 2.46 -5.29 14.00
CA PHE A 126 1.30 -5.40 13.12
C PHE A 126 -0.03 -5.45 13.89
N ALA A 127 -0.05 -6.14 15.04
CA ALA A 127 -1.21 -6.22 15.92
C ALA A 127 -1.49 -4.86 16.61
N ILE A 128 -0.46 -4.16 17.08
CA ILE A 128 -0.57 -2.79 17.63
C ILE A 128 -1.17 -1.85 16.59
N MET A 129 -0.65 -1.87 15.36
CA MET A 129 -1.16 -1.06 14.26
C MET A 129 -2.64 -1.36 13.97
N GLY A 130 -3.03 -2.63 13.94
CA GLY A 130 -4.44 -3.03 13.80
C GLY A 130 -5.35 -2.62 14.97
N GLY A 131 -4.77 -2.35 16.14
CA GLY A 131 -5.47 -1.89 17.34
C GLY A 131 -6.19 -0.55 17.16
N CYS A 132 -5.70 0.34 16.27
CA CYS A 132 -6.33 1.65 16.02
C CYS A 132 -7.79 1.54 15.54
N TYR A 133 -8.17 0.41 14.95
CA TYR A 133 -9.53 0.18 14.47
C TYR A 133 -10.56 -0.05 15.59
N ARG A 134 -10.10 -0.35 16.80
CA ARG A 134 -10.97 -0.44 17.99
C ARG A 134 -11.18 0.92 18.67
N VAL A 135 -10.35 1.90 18.37
CA VAL A 135 -10.44 3.25 18.93
C VAL A 135 -11.53 4.04 18.19
N PRO A 136 -12.43 4.74 18.90
CA PRO A 136 -13.40 5.63 18.27
C PRO A 136 -12.68 6.76 17.53
N LEU A 137 -13.24 7.16 16.40
CA LEU A 137 -12.63 8.21 15.58
C LEU A 137 -12.93 9.60 16.17
N LEU A 138 -12.00 10.55 15.97
CA LEU A 138 -12.15 11.93 16.43
C LEU A 138 -13.19 12.65 15.58
N ARG A 139 -14.28 13.15 16.18
CA ARG A 139 -15.31 13.91 15.46
C ARG A 139 -14.80 15.32 15.19
N LEU A 140 -14.30 15.54 13.98
CA LEU A 140 -13.84 16.86 13.55
C LEU A 140 -15.03 17.73 13.10
N GLY A 141 -15.03 19.00 13.49
CA GLY A 141 -16.02 19.97 13.01
C GLY A 141 -15.88 20.21 11.50
N PRO A 142 -16.98 20.58 10.80
CA PRO A 142 -16.93 20.82 9.37
C PRO A 142 -16.03 22.02 9.04
N ALA A 143 -15.08 21.82 8.12
CA ALA A 143 -14.29 22.92 7.57
C ALA A 143 -15.19 23.89 6.80
N ARG A 144 -15.06 25.20 7.08
CA ARG A 144 -15.86 26.27 6.45
C ARG A 144 -15.27 26.73 5.11
N ILE A 145 -14.94 25.80 4.22
CA ILE A 145 -14.39 26.12 2.88
C ILE A 145 -15.43 25.83 1.81
N SER A 146 -15.64 26.79 0.90
CA SER A 146 -16.55 26.60 -0.23
C SER A 146 -15.95 25.62 -1.25
N ARG A 147 -16.80 24.86 -1.95
CA ARG A 147 -16.36 23.89 -2.97
C ARG A 147 -15.47 24.53 -4.03
N ARG A 148 -15.84 25.73 -4.48
CA ARG A 148 -15.09 26.48 -5.49
C ARG A 148 -13.70 26.85 -4.96
N ALA A 149 -13.63 27.40 -3.75
CA ALA A 149 -12.36 27.78 -3.13
C ALA A 149 -11.42 26.57 -2.93
N PHE A 150 -11.95 25.42 -2.51
CA PHE A 150 -11.16 24.19 -2.37
C PHE A 150 -10.55 23.76 -3.72
N TRP A 151 -11.37 23.61 -4.76
CA TRP A 151 -10.88 23.13 -6.06
C TRP A 151 -9.99 24.14 -6.77
N GLU A 152 -10.26 25.44 -6.67
CA GLU A 152 -9.40 26.51 -7.21
C GLU A 152 -8.04 26.52 -6.50
N GLY A 153 -8.01 26.52 -5.17
CA GLY A 153 -6.77 26.48 -4.40
C GLY A 153 -5.97 25.20 -4.64
N PHE A 154 -6.63 24.04 -4.64
CA PHE A 154 -5.99 22.75 -4.90
C PHE A 154 -5.38 22.70 -6.31
N SER A 155 -6.12 23.15 -7.32
CA SER A 155 -5.65 23.15 -8.71
C SER A 155 -4.55 24.19 -8.93
N LEU A 156 -4.61 25.34 -8.27
CA LEU A 156 -3.57 26.37 -8.31
C LEU A 156 -2.25 25.85 -7.75
N ILE A 157 -2.28 25.19 -6.58
CA ILE A 157 -1.08 24.60 -5.98
C ILE A 157 -0.53 23.49 -6.87
N ALA A 158 -1.38 22.58 -7.36
CA ALA A 158 -0.97 21.52 -8.28
C ALA A 158 -0.32 22.08 -9.55
N ALA A 159 -0.92 23.11 -10.15
CA ALA A 159 -0.39 23.78 -11.34
C ALA A 159 0.94 24.50 -11.04
N ALA A 160 1.06 25.19 -9.91
CA ALA A 160 2.29 25.86 -9.50
C ALA A 160 3.45 24.86 -9.33
N LEU A 161 3.20 23.72 -8.67
CA LEU A 161 4.20 22.65 -8.53
C LEU A 161 4.58 22.05 -9.89
N ALA A 162 3.61 21.80 -10.77
CA ALA A 162 3.86 21.27 -12.10
C ALA A 162 4.67 22.25 -12.97
N ILE A 163 4.32 23.53 -12.95
CA ILE A 163 5.05 24.59 -13.66
C ILE A 163 6.47 24.71 -13.10
N TRP A 164 6.64 24.69 -11.78
CA TRP A 164 7.96 24.73 -11.17
C TRP A 164 8.83 23.57 -11.63
N MET A 165 8.28 22.35 -11.68
CA MET A 165 8.99 21.18 -12.20
C MET A 165 9.34 21.35 -13.68
N ILE A 166 8.42 21.83 -14.52
CA ILE A 166 8.68 22.11 -15.94
C ILE A 166 9.80 23.13 -16.12
N VAL A 167 9.80 24.21 -15.34
CA VAL A 167 10.78 25.30 -15.46
C VAL A 167 12.17 24.82 -15.09
N VAL A 168 12.31 24.06 -14.00
CA VAL A 168 13.60 23.52 -13.55
C VAL A 168 14.14 22.48 -14.53
N PHE A 169 13.29 21.58 -15.03
CA PHE A 169 13.71 20.47 -15.90
C PHE A 169 13.53 20.73 -17.41
N ARG A 170 13.25 21.98 -17.82
CA ARG A 170 12.92 22.36 -19.21
C ARG A 170 13.87 21.84 -20.29
N GLY A 171 15.16 21.70 -19.98
CA GLY A 171 16.19 21.23 -20.90
C GLY A 171 16.48 19.72 -20.84
N HIS A 172 15.89 19.01 -19.87
CA HIS A 172 16.22 17.62 -19.54
C HIS A 172 15.01 16.67 -19.57
N MET A 173 13.80 17.18 -19.86
CA MET A 173 12.62 16.34 -20.02
C MET A 173 12.73 15.46 -21.27
N GLN A 174 12.78 14.15 -21.09
CA GLN A 174 12.83 13.19 -22.19
C GLN A 174 11.91 11.99 -21.90
N PHE A 175 11.17 11.57 -22.92
CA PHE A 175 10.46 10.28 -22.90
C PHE A 175 11.42 9.19 -23.38
N LEU A 176 12.28 8.70 -22.50
CA LEU A 176 13.21 7.61 -22.83
C LEU A 176 12.55 6.24 -22.70
N SER A 177 13.07 5.29 -23.48
CA SER A 177 12.75 3.87 -23.39
C SER A 177 13.23 3.28 -22.05
N PHE A 178 12.65 2.16 -21.63
CA PHE A 178 12.89 1.54 -20.32
C PHE A 178 14.36 1.19 -19.98
N ASN A 179 15.27 1.29 -20.96
CA ASN A 179 16.68 0.89 -20.84
C ASN A 179 17.61 2.04 -20.42
N ASN A 180 17.26 3.31 -20.68
CA ASN A 180 18.12 4.48 -20.39
C ASN A 180 17.63 5.32 -19.19
N ILE A 181 17.00 4.67 -18.22
CA ILE A 181 16.36 5.35 -17.07
C ILE A 181 17.39 5.81 -16.01
N TYR A 182 18.55 5.18 -15.94
CA TYR A 182 19.57 5.53 -14.94
C TYR A 182 20.22 6.89 -15.24
N ASP A 183 20.59 7.14 -16.50
CA ASP A 183 21.13 8.45 -16.93
C ASP A 183 20.15 9.61 -16.62
N LEU A 184 18.83 9.37 -16.77
CA LEU A 184 17.80 10.36 -16.40
C LEU A 184 17.78 10.66 -14.91
N ARG A 185 18.04 9.67 -14.07
CA ARG A 185 18.04 9.84 -12.61
C ARG A 185 19.29 10.56 -12.13
N ASP A 186 20.42 10.30 -12.75
CA ASP A 186 21.67 10.99 -12.40
C ASP A 186 21.56 12.47 -12.81
N ILE A 187 21.07 12.76 -14.01
CA ILE A 187 20.73 14.13 -14.43
C ILE A 187 19.68 14.77 -13.51
N GLN A 188 18.67 14.01 -13.08
CA GLN A 188 17.68 14.51 -12.13
C GLN A 188 18.34 14.87 -10.80
N ASN A 189 19.20 14.01 -10.27
CA ASN A 189 19.89 14.23 -8.99
C ASN A 189 20.79 15.47 -9.06
N ASP A 190 21.58 15.60 -10.13
CA ASP A 190 22.46 16.75 -10.36
C ASP A 190 21.68 18.06 -10.48
N VAL A 191 20.60 18.08 -11.28
CA VAL A 191 19.76 19.28 -11.46
C VAL A 191 18.95 19.60 -10.19
N SER A 192 18.63 18.58 -9.39
CA SER A 192 17.90 18.76 -8.14
C SER A 192 18.80 19.17 -6.99
N GLU A 193 20.12 18.98 -7.08
CA GLU A 193 21.07 19.29 -6.04
C GLU A 193 20.99 20.78 -5.65
N GLY A 194 20.91 21.06 -4.35
CA GLY A 194 20.73 22.42 -3.83
C GLY A 194 19.35 23.05 -4.08
N THR A 195 18.43 22.39 -4.78
CA THR A 195 17.06 22.87 -5.00
C THR A 195 16.03 22.14 -4.12
N LEU A 196 14.85 22.74 -3.98
CA LEU A 196 13.71 22.10 -3.29
C LEU A 196 12.74 21.41 -4.28
N VAL A 197 13.12 21.24 -5.56
CA VAL A 197 12.23 20.72 -6.61
C VAL A 197 11.81 19.27 -6.35
N ASN A 198 12.65 18.48 -5.65
CA ASN A 198 12.32 17.11 -5.25
C ASN A 198 11.06 17.05 -4.35
N TYR A 199 10.76 18.10 -3.58
CA TYR A 199 9.51 18.19 -2.85
C TYR A 199 8.31 18.33 -3.80
N ALA A 200 8.42 19.17 -4.85
CA ALA A 200 7.37 19.29 -5.86
C ALA A 200 7.15 17.95 -6.57
N PHE A 201 8.24 17.27 -6.94
CA PHE A 201 8.20 15.93 -7.55
C PHE A 201 7.44 14.94 -6.67
N MET A 202 7.83 14.81 -5.39
CA MET A 202 7.19 13.85 -4.48
C MET A 202 5.75 14.22 -4.14
N LEU A 203 5.42 15.50 -3.98
CA LEU A 203 4.05 15.95 -3.69
C LEU A 203 3.10 15.74 -4.88
N LEU A 204 3.55 16.02 -6.10
CA LEU A 204 2.77 15.75 -7.31
C LEU A 204 2.48 14.26 -7.44
N THR A 205 3.53 13.43 -7.35
CA THR A 205 3.44 11.98 -7.49
C THR A 205 2.64 11.35 -6.35
N GLY A 206 2.85 11.82 -5.13
CA GLY A 206 2.35 11.25 -3.88
C GLY A 206 0.93 11.67 -3.50
N ALA A 207 0.57 12.93 -3.77
CA ALA A 207 -0.68 13.52 -3.31
C ALA A 207 -1.54 14.08 -4.43
N PHE A 208 -1.06 15.09 -5.18
CA PHE A 208 -1.92 15.83 -6.11
C PHE A 208 -2.42 14.98 -7.27
N ASN A 209 -1.54 14.24 -7.96
CA ASN A 209 -1.94 13.40 -9.08
C ASN A 209 -2.85 12.24 -8.64
N PRO A 210 -2.52 11.46 -7.58
CA PRO A 210 -3.42 10.43 -7.06
C PRO A 210 -4.78 10.96 -6.61
N PHE A 211 -4.82 12.15 -6.01
CA PHE A 211 -6.07 12.78 -5.60
C PHE A 211 -6.96 13.10 -6.81
N LEU A 212 -6.40 13.74 -7.85
CA LEU A 212 -7.13 14.05 -9.08
C LEU A 212 -7.60 12.77 -9.79
N MET A 213 -6.75 11.74 -9.85
CA MET A 213 -7.11 10.44 -10.43
C MET A 213 -8.25 9.76 -9.64
N GLY A 214 -8.14 9.70 -8.32
CA GLY A 214 -9.14 9.09 -7.43
C GLY A 214 -10.50 9.80 -7.53
N CYS A 215 -10.52 11.12 -7.45
CA CYS A 215 -11.74 11.91 -7.64
C CYS A 215 -12.31 11.77 -9.06
N GLY A 216 -11.45 11.78 -10.08
CA GLY A 216 -11.86 11.63 -11.48
C GLY A 216 -12.55 10.30 -11.75
N LEU A 217 -12.00 9.20 -11.22
CA LEU A 217 -12.60 7.87 -11.34
C LEU A 217 -13.90 7.75 -10.52
N PHE A 218 -13.88 8.19 -9.26
CA PHE A 218 -15.03 8.06 -8.36
C PHE A 218 -16.24 8.89 -8.83
N TYR A 219 -16.03 10.16 -9.19
CA TYR A 219 -17.08 11.05 -9.69
C TYR A 219 -17.32 10.93 -11.20
N ARG A 220 -16.63 10.01 -11.88
CA ARG A 220 -16.69 9.79 -13.34
C ARG A 220 -16.39 11.05 -14.17
N ARG A 221 -15.52 11.92 -13.65
CA ARG A 221 -15.05 13.14 -14.32
C ARG A 221 -13.75 12.84 -15.05
N LYS A 222 -13.88 12.47 -16.34
CA LYS A 222 -12.73 12.09 -17.19
C LYS A 222 -11.61 13.14 -17.19
N TRP A 223 -11.95 14.42 -17.21
CA TRP A 223 -10.96 15.51 -17.18
C TRP A 223 -10.07 15.52 -15.93
N LEU A 224 -10.62 15.25 -14.74
CA LEU A 224 -9.82 15.16 -13.51
C LEU A 224 -8.89 13.94 -13.55
N PHE A 225 -9.38 12.81 -14.06
CA PHE A 225 -8.55 11.62 -14.22
C PHE A 225 -7.41 11.86 -15.21
N LEU A 226 -7.71 12.44 -16.38
CA LEU A 226 -6.71 12.78 -17.40
C LEU A 226 -5.69 13.80 -16.89
N ALA A 227 -6.12 14.80 -16.11
CA ALA A 227 -5.19 15.75 -15.49
C ALA A 227 -4.21 15.06 -14.54
N GLY A 228 -4.68 14.14 -13.69
CA GLY A 228 -3.81 13.35 -12.81
C GLY A 228 -2.88 12.41 -13.57
N VAL A 229 -3.37 11.76 -14.64
CA VAL A 229 -2.54 10.92 -15.53
C VAL A 229 -1.45 11.75 -16.21
N PHE A 230 -1.79 12.93 -16.73
CA PHE A 230 -0.82 13.82 -17.36
C PHE A 230 0.23 14.29 -16.36
N GLY A 231 -0.19 14.67 -15.15
CA GLY A 231 0.74 15.00 -14.07
C GLY A 231 1.68 13.84 -13.72
N GLN A 232 1.22 12.61 -13.81
CA GLN A 232 2.03 11.43 -13.52
C GLN A 232 3.04 11.11 -14.64
N LEU A 233 2.64 11.33 -15.90
CA LEU A 233 3.52 11.24 -17.06
C LEU A 233 4.58 12.35 -17.07
N LEU A 234 4.21 13.55 -16.62
CA LEU A 234 5.13 14.67 -16.40
C LEU A 234 6.23 14.28 -15.40
N VAL A 235 5.84 13.74 -14.24
CA VAL A 235 6.79 13.21 -13.25
C VAL A 235 7.69 12.13 -13.86
N TYR A 236 7.12 11.19 -14.62
CA TYR A 236 7.90 10.15 -15.30
C TYR A 236 8.93 10.74 -16.27
N SER A 237 8.55 11.75 -17.06
CA SER A 237 9.45 12.39 -18.04
C SER A 237 10.63 13.13 -17.42
N VAL A 238 10.54 13.45 -16.12
CA VAL A 238 11.60 14.12 -15.35
C VAL A 238 12.48 13.11 -14.63
N GLY A 239 11.90 12.18 -13.87
CA GLY A 239 12.69 11.31 -12.99
C GLY A 239 12.83 9.85 -13.44
N GLY A 240 12.26 9.48 -14.59
CA GLY A 240 12.27 8.11 -15.12
C GLY A 240 11.69 7.07 -14.16
N THR A 241 10.98 7.49 -13.11
CA THR A 241 10.58 6.60 -12.02
C THR A 241 9.47 5.66 -12.48
N LYS A 242 9.78 4.40 -12.74
CA LYS A 242 8.79 3.38 -13.17
C LYS A 242 7.56 3.34 -12.25
N GLY A 243 7.74 3.58 -10.95
CA GLY A 243 6.65 3.66 -9.96
C GLY A 243 5.61 4.73 -10.25
N SER A 244 5.95 5.81 -10.96
CA SER A 244 4.99 6.84 -11.31
C SER A 244 3.99 6.32 -12.36
N ILE A 245 4.44 5.65 -13.42
CA ILE A 245 3.54 5.03 -14.42
C ILE A 245 2.70 3.92 -13.78
N LEU A 246 3.34 3.06 -12.98
CA LEU A 246 2.63 1.97 -12.31
C LEU A 246 1.52 2.47 -11.38
N SER A 247 1.64 3.68 -10.81
CA SER A 247 0.59 4.25 -9.97
C SER A 247 -0.74 4.43 -10.71
N ILE A 248 -0.70 4.75 -12.01
CA ILE A 248 -1.90 4.91 -12.85
C ILE A 248 -2.66 3.58 -12.91
N ALA A 249 -1.94 2.50 -13.23
CA ALA A 249 -2.50 1.15 -13.27
C ALA A 249 -2.97 0.69 -11.88
N PHE A 250 -2.22 1.02 -10.84
CA PHE A 250 -2.53 0.68 -9.45
C PHE A 250 -3.84 1.32 -8.98
N ILE A 251 -3.99 2.64 -9.15
CA ILE A 251 -5.21 3.39 -8.76
C ILE A 251 -6.42 2.88 -9.56
N TYR A 252 -6.25 2.66 -10.87
CA TYR A 252 -7.32 2.11 -11.70
C TYR A 252 -7.69 0.68 -11.26
N GLY A 253 -6.71 -0.15 -10.89
CA GLY A 253 -6.91 -1.50 -10.38
C GLY A 253 -7.77 -1.53 -9.13
N PHE A 254 -7.48 -0.68 -8.15
CA PHE A 254 -8.32 -0.53 -6.95
C PHE A 254 -9.72 0.01 -7.26
N TYR A 255 -9.84 0.94 -8.21
CA TYR A 255 -11.15 1.41 -8.67
C TYR A 255 -11.98 0.26 -9.27
N ALA A 256 -11.37 -0.57 -10.13
CA ALA A 256 -12.01 -1.75 -10.69
C ALA A 256 -12.42 -2.74 -9.58
N LEU A 257 -11.54 -2.97 -8.61
CA LEU A 257 -11.79 -3.83 -7.45
C LEU A 257 -12.99 -3.34 -6.61
N PHE A 258 -13.14 -2.02 -6.44
CA PHE A 258 -14.26 -1.43 -5.71
C PHE A 258 -15.59 -1.52 -6.45
N ARG A 259 -15.60 -1.61 -7.79
CA ARG A 259 -16.84 -1.77 -8.57
C ARG A 259 -17.47 -3.15 -8.46
N VAL A 260 -16.70 -4.18 -8.09
CA VAL A 260 -17.22 -5.55 -7.93
C VAL A 260 -17.97 -5.65 -6.59
N GLY A 261 -19.30 -5.49 -6.62
CA GLY A 261 -20.15 -5.41 -5.41
C GLY A 261 -20.51 -6.74 -4.74
N ARG A 262 -20.05 -7.88 -5.25
CA ARG A 262 -20.50 -9.21 -4.76
C ARG A 262 -19.81 -9.69 -3.48
N HIS A 263 -18.59 -9.26 -3.20
CA HIS A 263 -17.78 -9.79 -2.11
C HIS A 263 -17.13 -8.68 -1.25
N PRO A 264 -16.86 -8.96 0.05
CA PRO A 264 -16.09 -8.10 0.93
C PRO A 264 -14.75 -7.68 0.31
N PHE A 265 -14.28 -6.48 0.66
CA PHE A 265 -13.03 -5.92 0.15
C PHE A 265 -11.83 -6.85 0.38
N ALA A 266 -11.68 -7.37 1.60
CA ALA A 266 -10.57 -8.26 1.96
C ALA A 266 -10.52 -9.50 1.06
N LEU A 267 -11.66 -10.15 0.82
CA LEU A 267 -11.73 -11.33 -0.05
C LEU A 267 -11.35 -10.98 -1.48
N LYS A 268 -11.86 -9.88 -2.03
CA LYS A 268 -11.52 -9.45 -3.39
C LYS A 268 -10.02 -9.20 -3.55
N LEU A 269 -9.41 -8.55 -2.55
CA LEU A 269 -7.99 -8.22 -2.58
C LEU A 269 -7.11 -9.47 -2.45
N VAL A 270 -7.38 -10.34 -1.47
CA VAL A 270 -6.56 -11.54 -1.24
C VAL A 270 -6.73 -12.55 -2.37
N PHE A 271 -7.97 -12.83 -2.80
CA PHE A 271 -8.17 -13.72 -3.96
C PHE A 271 -7.64 -13.11 -5.26
N GLY A 272 -7.80 -11.80 -5.46
CA GLY A 272 -7.22 -11.12 -6.62
C GLY A 272 -5.70 -11.24 -6.65
N THR A 273 -5.05 -11.11 -5.49
CA THR A 273 -3.60 -11.33 -5.34
C THR A 273 -3.24 -12.79 -5.58
N LEU A 274 -3.98 -13.73 -4.99
CA LEU A 274 -3.75 -15.17 -5.16
C LEU A 274 -3.86 -15.59 -6.63
N VAL A 275 -4.84 -15.07 -7.36
CA VAL A 275 -5.01 -15.33 -8.80
C VAL A 275 -3.89 -14.69 -9.61
N LEU A 276 -3.48 -13.46 -9.28
CA LEU A 276 -2.39 -12.76 -9.99
C LEU A 276 -1.05 -13.48 -9.79
N VAL A 277 -0.66 -13.71 -8.54
CA VAL A 277 0.61 -14.38 -8.20
C VAL A 277 0.55 -15.84 -8.64
N GLY A 278 -0.58 -16.52 -8.44
CA GLY A 278 -0.75 -17.93 -8.77
C GLY A 278 -0.76 -18.18 -10.27
N GLY A 279 -1.41 -17.30 -11.03
CA GLY A 279 -1.39 -17.33 -12.49
C GLY A 279 0.02 -17.10 -13.04
N LEU A 280 0.79 -16.17 -12.47
CA LEU A 280 2.18 -15.94 -12.86
C LEU A 280 3.09 -17.12 -12.49
N CYS A 281 2.95 -17.68 -11.29
CA CYS A 281 3.66 -18.88 -10.86
C CYS A 281 3.36 -20.09 -11.75
N ALA A 282 2.08 -20.34 -12.04
CA ALA A 282 1.66 -21.39 -12.94
C ALA A 282 2.19 -21.16 -14.37
N SER A 283 2.15 -19.92 -14.86
CA SER A 283 2.70 -19.59 -16.18
C SER A 283 4.20 -19.84 -16.26
N TYR A 284 4.94 -19.59 -15.18
CA TYR A 284 6.37 -19.85 -15.10
C TYR A 284 6.69 -21.35 -15.06
N ALA A 285 5.93 -22.13 -14.27
CA ALA A 285 6.06 -23.58 -14.23
C ALA A 285 5.72 -24.24 -15.59
N LEU A 286 4.65 -23.76 -16.26
CA LEU A 286 4.25 -24.23 -17.59
C LEU A 286 5.25 -23.86 -18.69
N ALA A 287 6.01 -22.77 -18.52
CA ALA A 287 7.08 -22.36 -19.42
C ALA A 287 8.38 -23.17 -19.20
N GLY A 288 8.39 -24.17 -18.31
CA GLY A 288 9.55 -25.02 -18.07
C GLY A 288 10.62 -24.38 -17.19
N TYR A 289 10.25 -23.40 -16.35
CA TYR A 289 11.17 -22.66 -15.46
C TYR A 289 12.25 -21.86 -16.20
N ASP A 290 12.03 -21.54 -17.48
CA ASP A 290 12.95 -20.71 -18.26
C ASP A 290 12.38 -19.28 -18.39
N PRO A 291 12.91 -18.30 -17.65
CA PRO A 291 12.55 -16.90 -17.80
C PRO A 291 13.29 -16.31 -19.00
N GLU A 292 12.81 -16.58 -20.21
CA GLU A 292 13.33 -15.97 -21.45
C GLU A 292 13.45 -14.43 -21.29
N PRO A 293 14.68 -13.87 -21.26
CA PRO A 293 14.98 -12.58 -20.60
C PRO A 293 14.46 -11.32 -21.33
N LEU A 294 13.84 -11.46 -22.50
CA LEU A 294 13.41 -10.34 -23.33
C LEU A 294 11.90 -10.33 -23.65
N LYS A 295 11.10 -11.22 -23.05
CA LYS A 295 9.64 -11.28 -23.28
C LYS A 295 8.86 -10.53 -22.19
N LEU A 296 7.70 -9.95 -22.54
CA LEU A 296 6.76 -9.27 -21.61
C LEU A 296 6.47 -10.09 -20.34
N HIS A 297 6.49 -11.42 -20.46
CA HIS A 297 6.34 -12.37 -19.36
C HIS A 297 7.42 -12.24 -18.28
N SER A 298 8.70 -12.15 -18.65
CA SER A 298 9.82 -11.98 -17.72
C SER A 298 9.71 -10.67 -16.93
N VAL A 299 9.28 -9.59 -17.59
CA VAL A 299 9.04 -8.29 -16.96
C VAL A 299 7.90 -8.39 -15.94
N ALA A 300 6.82 -9.10 -16.27
CA ALA A 300 5.71 -9.31 -15.34
C ALA A 300 6.13 -10.15 -14.12
N LEU A 301 6.90 -11.22 -14.33
CA LEU A 301 7.46 -12.04 -13.25
C LEU A 301 8.35 -11.18 -12.33
N PHE A 302 9.27 -10.40 -12.90
CA PHE A 302 10.15 -9.52 -12.13
C PHE A 302 9.38 -8.46 -11.35
N VAL A 303 8.52 -7.68 -12.02
CA VAL A 303 7.82 -6.55 -11.39
C VAL A 303 6.85 -7.03 -10.30
N VAL A 304 6.15 -8.13 -10.54
CA VAL A 304 5.13 -8.63 -9.61
C VAL A 304 5.77 -9.51 -8.53
N LEU A 305 6.40 -10.61 -8.91
CA LEU A 305 6.88 -11.63 -7.97
C LEU A 305 8.08 -11.13 -7.17
N MET A 306 9.16 -10.72 -7.85
CA MET A 306 10.37 -10.27 -7.18
C MET A 306 10.19 -8.88 -6.56
N ARG A 307 9.80 -7.87 -7.37
CA ARG A 307 9.85 -6.46 -6.96
C ARG A 307 8.69 -6.02 -6.06
N THR A 308 7.48 -6.51 -6.26
CA THR A 308 6.30 -6.05 -5.49
C THR A 308 6.03 -6.90 -4.25
N PHE A 309 6.09 -8.23 -4.38
CA PHE A 309 5.72 -9.13 -3.31
C PHE A 309 6.88 -9.66 -2.48
N SER A 310 8.12 -9.70 -2.99
CA SER A 310 9.22 -10.39 -2.30
C SER A 310 10.33 -9.46 -1.79
N SER A 311 10.62 -8.39 -2.54
CA SER A 311 11.68 -7.42 -2.25
C SER A 311 11.60 -6.90 -0.81
N ASN A 312 10.41 -6.57 -0.31
CA ASN A 312 10.23 -6.03 1.03
C ASN A 312 10.68 -7.01 2.12
N GLY A 313 10.49 -8.32 1.91
CA GLY A 313 10.98 -9.34 2.83
C GLY A 313 12.51 -9.42 2.83
N LEU A 314 13.15 -9.26 1.67
CA LEU A 314 14.60 -9.21 1.57
C LEU A 314 15.17 -7.94 2.22
N MET A 315 14.50 -6.80 2.04
CA MET A 315 14.89 -5.57 2.73
C MET A 315 14.81 -5.71 4.25
N THR A 316 13.81 -6.43 4.78
CA THR A 316 13.75 -6.76 6.22
C THR A 316 15.00 -7.51 6.66
N ALA A 317 15.44 -8.51 5.89
CA ALA A 317 16.62 -9.31 6.21
C ALA A 317 17.90 -8.45 6.20
N TRP A 318 18.10 -7.64 5.15
CA TRP A 318 19.28 -6.77 5.04
C TRP A 318 19.36 -5.73 6.14
N TYR A 319 18.26 -5.02 6.42
CA TYR A 319 18.24 -4.03 7.48
C TYR A 319 18.47 -4.68 8.85
N TYR A 320 17.86 -5.84 9.11
CA TYR A 320 18.05 -6.53 10.38
C TYR A 320 19.51 -6.93 10.61
N ASN A 321 20.11 -7.60 9.63
CA ASN A 321 21.50 -8.07 9.69
C ASN A 321 22.50 -6.91 9.81
N PHE A 322 22.33 -5.87 8.98
CA PHE A 322 23.22 -4.70 9.00
C PHE A 322 23.25 -4.01 10.36
N PHE A 323 22.07 -3.74 10.94
CA PHE A 323 21.97 -3.04 12.22
C PHE A 323 22.25 -3.92 13.46
N GLN A 324 22.57 -5.21 13.30
CA GLN A 324 23.15 -6.00 14.41
C GLN A 324 24.57 -5.57 14.73
N SER A 325 25.35 -5.21 13.70
CA SER A 325 26.77 -4.89 13.83
C SER A 325 27.09 -3.41 13.66
N ASN A 326 26.13 -2.61 13.20
CA ASN A 326 26.32 -1.18 12.90
C ASN A 326 25.44 -0.27 13.77
N PRO A 327 25.86 0.98 14.04
CA PRO A 327 25.12 1.90 14.92
C PRO A 327 23.71 2.22 14.41
N HIS A 328 22.71 2.17 15.28
CA HIS A 328 21.37 2.62 14.92
C HIS A 328 21.32 4.13 14.66
N THR A 329 20.38 4.56 13.83
CA THR A 329 20.24 5.97 13.47
C THR A 329 19.52 6.80 14.53
N PHE A 330 18.79 6.21 15.49
CA PHE A 330 18.04 6.93 16.53
C PHE A 330 17.15 8.06 15.96
N TYR A 331 16.49 7.80 14.82
CA TYR A 331 15.66 8.77 14.07
C TYR A 331 16.39 10.01 13.54
N SER A 332 17.73 10.08 13.60
CA SER A 332 18.51 11.19 13.03
C SER A 332 18.39 11.32 11.50
N HIS A 333 17.84 10.33 10.80
CA HIS A 333 17.46 10.47 9.38
C HIS A 333 16.23 11.38 9.17
N VAL A 334 15.46 11.67 10.23
CA VAL A 334 14.32 12.60 10.19
C VAL A 334 14.83 14.03 10.37
N ARG A 335 14.52 14.91 9.41
CA ARG A 335 14.84 16.35 9.51
C ARG A 335 14.26 16.94 10.79
N GLY A 336 15.11 17.59 11.60
CA GLY A 336 14.76 18.17 12.90
C GLY A 336 15.24 17.34 14.09
N VAL A 337 15.21 16.01 13.99
CA VAL A 337 15.82 15.13 15.01
C VAL A 337 17.35 15.15 14.87
N ASN A 338 17.84 15.26 13.63
CA ASN A 338 19.25 15.39 13.31
C ASN A 338 19.96 16.60 13.97
N TRP A 339 19.21 17.58 14.48
CA TRP A 339 19.77 18.70 15.24
C TRP A 339 20.18 18.31 16.67
N PHE A 340 19.57 17.26 17.21
CA PHE A 340 19.79 16.77 18.57
C PHE A 340 20.60 15.47 18.60
N VAL A 341 20.47 14.65 17.57
CA VAL A 341 21.13 13.35 17.47
C VAL A 341 21.94 13.30 16.18
N HIS A 342 23.25 13.07 16.32
CA HIS A 342 24.15 12.96 15.17
C HIS A 342 23.81 11.72 14.33
N PHE A 343 23.77 11.91 13.02
CA PHE A 343 23.56 10.81 12.08
C PHE A 343 24.88 10.05 11.91
N PRO A 344 24.94 8.73 12.22
CA PRO A 344 26.21 8.02 12.39
C PRO A 344 26.88 7.57 11.08
N TYR A 345 26.31 7.88 9.92
CA TYR A 345 26.81 7.44 8.61
C TYR A 345 27.14 8.64 7.71
N GLU A 346 28.07 8.46 6.78
CA GLU A 346 28.40 9.48 5.78
C GLU A 346 27.34 9.55 4.68
N ARG A 347 26.77 8.41 4.29
CA ARG A 347 25.69 8.30 3.31
C ARG A 347 24.38 7.89 3.96
N THR A 348 23.28 7.94 3.20
CA THR A 348 21.99 7.45 3.70
C THR A 348 22.12 5.98 4.11
N ALA A 349 21.41 5.57 5.18
CA ALA A 349 21.49 4.20 5.68
C ALA A 349 21.17 3.15 4.59
N ALA A 350 20.28 3.49 3.66
CA ALA A 350 19.98 2.63 2.53
C ALA A 350 21.18 2.46 1.59
N LEU A 351 21.91 3.54 1.25
CA LEU A 351 23.14 3.45 0.46
C LEU A 351 24.24 2.65 1.16
N GLU A 352 24.39 2.81 2.48
CA GLU A 352 25.33 2.00 3.26
C GLU A 352 25.00 0.50 3.16
N ILE A 353 23.72 0.14 3.33
CA ILE A 353 23.24 -1.25 3.19
C ILE A 353 23.44 -1.74 1.74
N GLY A 354 23.12 -0.92 0.74
CA GLY A 354 23.33 -1.26 -0.66
C GLY A 354 24.81 -1.50 -1.00
N SER A 355 25.72 -0.74 -0.40
CA SER A 355 27.16 -0.93 -0.60
C SER A 355 27.64 -2.30 -0.09
N VAL A 356 27.02 -2.80 0.99
CA VAL A 356 27.35 -4.11 1.60
C VAL A 356 26.76 -5.27 0.79
N TYR A 357 25.48 -5.20 0.41
CA TYR A 357 24.78 -6.36 -0.18
C TYR A 357 24.68 -6.33 -1.71
N MET A 358 24.87 -5.19 -2.37
CA MET A 358 24.69 -5.03 -3.82
C MET A 358 25.99 -4.73 -4.58
N GLY A 359 27.15 -4.73 -3.92
CA GLY A 359 28.46 -4.74 -4.56
C GLY A 359 28.89 -3.43 -5.27
N GLY A 360 28.29 -2.28 -4.92
CA GLY A 360 28.63 -0.99 -5.54
C GLY A 360 28.09 0.24 -4.77
N ASN A 361 28.69 1.41 -5.00
CA ASN A 361 28.56 2.61 -4.16
C ASN A 361 27.20 3.34 -4.20
N ASP A 362 26.32 3.05 -5.17
CA ASP A 362 25.13 3.88 -5.44
C ASP A 362 23.80 3.09 -5.50
N ALA A 363 23.78 1.84 -5.06
CA ALA A 363 22.53 1.10 -4.93
C ALA A 363 21.79 1.58 -3.67
N ASP A 364 20.61 2.19 -3.83
CA ASP A 364 19.74 2.63 -2.73
C ASP A 364 18.55 1.64 -2.55
N PRO A 365 18.74 0.55 -1.78
CA PRO A 365 17.66 -0.34 -1.37
C PRO A 365 16.73 0.35 -0.36
N THR A 366 15.85 1.18 -0.90
CA THR A 366 14.69 1.71 -0.17
C THR A 366 13.82 0.57 0.36
N ALA A 367 13.41 0.69 1.61
CA ALA A 367 12.63 -0.30 2.32
C ALA A 367 11.37 0.31 2.95
N HIS A 368 10.45 -0.55 3.35
CA HIS A 368 9.26 -0.20 4.10
C HIS A 368 9.59 0.39 5.49
N PHE A 369 8.62 1.09 6.08
CA PHE A 369 8.81 1.84 7.33
C PHE A 369 9.28 1.00 8.54
N TRP A 370 8.93 -0.30 8.67
CA TRP A 370 9.46 -1.12 9.77
C TRP A 370 10.97 -1.34 9.66
N ALA A 371 11.51 -1.50 8.45
CA ALA A 371 12.94 -1.65 8.25
C ALA A 371 13.68 -0.33 8.51
N ILE A 372 13.25 0.77 7.88
CA ILE A 372 13.96 2.07 8.00
C ILE A 372 13.76 2.69 9.39
N ASP A 373 12.51 2.93 9.77
CA ASP A 373 12.14 3.73 10.95
C ASP A 373 11.97 2.85 12.22
N GLY A 374 11.92 1.53 12.04
CA GLY A 374 11.89 0.57 13.15
C GLY A 374 13.29 0.03 13.44
N ILE A 375 13.69 -0.95 12.64
CA ILE A 375 14.97 -1.67 12.78
C ILE A 375 16.15 -0.71 12.68
N GLY A 376 16.20 0.15 11.66
CA GLY A 376 17.28 1.10 11.47
C GLY A 376 17.34 2.24 12.48
N ALA A 377 16.23 2.54 13.16
CA ALA A 377 16.19 3.61 14.14
C ALA A 377 16.57 3.15 15.55
N LEU A 378 15.97 2.05 16.05
CA LEU A 378 16.12 1.58 17.42
C LEU A 378 16.18 0.04 17.51
N GLY A 379 16.37 -0.66 16.40
CA GLY A 379 16.28 -2.12 16.36
C GLY A 379 14.85 -2.61 16.63
N LEU A 380 14.73 -3.72 17.38
CA LEU A 380 13.43 -4.36 17.64
C LEU A 380 12.44 -3.47 18.42
N PRO A 381 12.82 -2.73 19.49
CA PRO A 381 11.92 -1.77 20.13
C PRO A 381 11.37 -0.71 19.16
N GLY A 382 12.18 -0.28 18.18
CA GLY A 382 11.78 0.67 17.16
C GLY A 382 10.61 0.19 16.31
N VAL A 383 10.57 -1.11 15.99
CA VAL A 383 9.46 -1.73 15.23
C VAL A 383 8.13 -1.55 15.96
N LEU A 384 8.09 -1.72 17.28
CA LEU A 384 6.88 -1.53 18.08
C LEU A 384 6.47 -0.05 18.15
N LEU A 385 7.44 0.84 18.38
CA LEU A 385 7.22 2.28 18.46
C LEU A 385 6.66 2.82 17.14
N ILE A 386 7.30 2.50 16.02
CA ILE A 386 6.85 2.99 14.72
C ILE A 386 5.52 2.38 14.29
N SER A 387 5.19 1.16 14.74
CA SER A 387 3.87 0.57 14.55
C SER A 387 2.78 1.37 15.26
N ALA A 388 3.03 1.80 16.49
CA ALA A 388 2.10 2.66 17.23
C ALA A 388 1.95 4.03 16.56
N PHE A 389 3.05 4.61 16.07
CA PHE A 389 3.02 5.86 15.31
C PHE A 389 2.23 5.73 13.99
N CYS A 390 2.43 4.63 13.24
CA CYS A 390 1.65 4.35 12.04
C CYS A 390 0.15 4.18 12.37
N ALA A 391 -0.17 3.54 13.49
CA ALA A 391 -1.54 3.42 14.00
C ALA A 391 -2.18 4.81 14.24
N LEU A 392 -1.40 5.75 14.80
CA LEU A 392 -1.83 7.15 15.00
C LEU A 392 -2.08 7.86 13.66
N VAL A 393 -1.19 7.66 12.67
CA VAL A 393 -1.36 8.22 11.31
C VAL A 393 -2.64 7.67 10.65
N PHE A 394 -2.89 6.36 10.75
CA PHE A 394 -4.12 5.74 10.24
C PHE A 394 -5.36 6.28 10.93
N TRP A 395 -5.32 6.44 12.25
CA TRP A 395 -6.41 7.03 13.01
C TRP A 395 -6.68 8.50 12.63
N ALA A 396 -5.63 9.29 12.38
CA ALA A 396 -5.75 10.67 11.91
C ALA A 396 -6.34 10.75 10.50
N LEU A 397 -5.88 9.91 9.56
CA LEU A 397 -6.43 9.79 8.22
C LEU A 397 -7.92 9.42 8.25
N ASP A 398 -8.25 8.39 9.02
CA ASP A 398 -9.62 7.91 9.13
C ASP A 398 -10.53 8.99 9.75
N SER A 399 -10.00 9.77 10.71
CA SER A 399 -10.73 10.85 11.34
C SER A 399 -10.98 12.03 10.39
N ALA A 400 -9.99 12.40 9.58
CA ALA A 400 -10.12 13.43 8.54
C ALA A 400 -11.12 13.04 7.43
N ALA A 401 -11.20 11.75 7.10
CA ALA A 401 -11.99 11.24 5.99
C ALA A 401 -13.45 10.87 6.35
N GLN A 402 -13.87 10.98 7.62
CA GLN A 402 -15.18 10.50 8.09
C GLN A 402 -16.39 10.98 7.28
N LYS A 403 -16.32 12.19 6.71
CA LYS A 403 -17.41 12.81 5.95
C LYS A 403 -17.54 12.30 4.50
N HIS A 404 -16.58 11.50 4.04
CA HIS A 404 -16.52 11.00 2.67
C HIS A 404 -16.80 9.50 2.61
N ASP A 405 -17.17 9.01 1.44
CA ASP A 405 -17.22 7.55 1.22
C ASP A 405 -15.82 6.96 1.43
N PRO A 406 -15.64 5.92 2.28
CA PRO A 406 -14.35 5.28 2.51
C PRO A 406 -13.68 4.80 1.22
N ARG A 407 -14.45 4.45 0.17
CA ARG A 407 -13.94 4.04 -1.14
C ARG A 407 -13.26 5.20 -1.87
N LEU A 408 -13.83 6.41 -1.81
CA LEU A 408 -13.20 7.60 -2.39
C LEU A 408 -11.89 7.92 -1.67
N ALA A 409 -11.95 8.00 -0.33
CA ALA A 409 -10.77 8.30 0.46
C ALA A 409 -9.66 7.25 0.25
N ALA A 410 -10.01 5.97 0.21
CA ALA A 410 -9.07 4.89 -0.08
C ALA A 410 -8.47 4.98 -1.49
N LEU A 411 -9.23 5.37 -2.53
CA LEU A 411 -8.69 5.59 -3.88
C LEU A 411 -7.66 6.71 -3.91
N VAL A 412 -8.00 7.83 -3.27
CA VAL A 412 -7.15 9.02 -3.20
C VAL A 412 -5.86 8.74 -2.42
N THR A 413 -5.93 7.95 -1.34
CA THR A 413 -4.75 7.58 -0.54
C THR A 413 -4.10 6.28 -0.97
N CYS A 414 -4.54 5.66 -2.08
CA CYS A 414 -4.06 4.35 -2.50
C CYS A 414 -2.57 4.35 -2.79
N TYR A 415 -2.07 5.39 -3.47
CA TYR A 415 -0.64 5.51 -3.74
C TYR A 415 0.19 5.81 -2.49
N ALA A 416 -0.38 6.50 -1.50
CA ALA A 416 0.28 6.67 -0.20
C ALA A 416 0.46 5.33 0.54
N ALA A 417 -0.44 4.36 0.37
CA ALA A 417 -0.23 3.00 0.88
C ALA A 417 0.99 2.32 0.25
N TYR A 418 1.21 2.52 -1.06
CA TYR A 418 2.40 2.06 -1.75
C TYR A 418 3.66 2.75 -1.20
N ASN A 419 3.62 4.06 -0.95
CA ASN A 419 4.75 4.79 -0.37
C ASN A 419 5.12 4.25 1.03
N ILE A 420 4.17 4.08 1.95
CA ILE A 420 4.47 3.53 3.28
C ILE A 420 5.08 2.12 3.20
N ALA A 421 4.71 1.35 2.17
CA ALA A 421 5.26 0.02 1.92
C ALA A 421 6.65 0.02 1.28
N ASN A 422 7.20 1.16 0.85
CA ASN A 422 8.48 1.22 0.11
C ASN A 422 9.45 2.30 0.61
N ILE A 423 9.00 3.24 1.44
CA ILE A 423 9.82 4.31 2.01
C ILE A 423 9.45 4.55 3.49
N SER A 424 10.28 5.33 4.18
CA SER A 424 10.02 5.79 5.55
C SER A 424 8.64 6.42 5.71
N ILE A 425 7.99 6.17 6.85
CA ILE A 425 6.70 6.78 7.18
C ILE A 425 6.81 8.29 7.31
N PHE A 426 7.93 8.82 7.81
CA PHE A 426 8.16 10.25 7.91
C PHE A 426 8.29 10.87 6.52
N THR A 427 9.07 10.24 5.64
CA THR A 427 9.15 10.67 4.24
C THR A 427 7.79 10.60 3.56
N SER A 428 7.00 9.55 3.80
CA SER A 428 5.64 9.43 3.26
C SER A 428 4.68 10.51 3.79
N LEU A 429 4.82 10.92 5.06
CA LEU A 429 4.01 11.95 5.69
C LEU A 429 4.29 13.35 5.14
N TYR A 430 5.56 13.72 5.06
CA TYR A 430 5.98 15.07 4.66
C TYR A 430 6.14 15.19 3.14
N SER A 431 7.14 14.52 2.57
CA SER A 431 7.46 14.65 1.15
C SER A 431 6.54 13.83 0.25
N GLY A 432 6.14 12.64 0.68
CA GLY A 432 5.20 11.76 -0.04
C GLY A 432 3.76 12.26 -0.02
N GLY A 433 3.48 13.36 0.68
CA GLY A 433 2.22 14.09 0.58
C GLY A 433 1.04 13.47 1.33
N LEU A 434 1.24 12.44 2.17
CA LEU A 434 0.15 11.87 2.95
C LEU A 434 -0.50 12.90 3.89
N THR A 435 0.28 13.81 4.48
CA THR A 435 -0.29 14.92 5.27
C THR A 435 -1.18 15.83 4.42
N ILE A 436 -0.76 16.13 3.19
CA ILE A 436 -1.56 16.92 2.25
C ILE A 436 -2.84 16.18 1.88
N LEU A 437 -2.80 14.86 1.71
CA LEU A 437 -4.00 14.05 1.46
C LEU A 437 -4.96 14.06 2.65
N ILE A 438 -4.45 13.92 3.88
CA ILE A 438 -5.25 14.00 5.13
C ILE A 438 -5.92 15.38 5.20
N LEU A 439 -5.16 16.46 5.02
CA LEU A 439 -5.69 17.83 5.00
C LEU A 439 -6.69 18.04 3.87
N SER A 440 -6.42 17.53 2.67
CA SER A 440 -7.30 17.66 1.51
C SER A 440 -8.64 16.96 1.76
N LEU A 441 -8.62 15.75 2.34
CA LEU A 441 -9.85 15.05 2.73
C LEU A 441 -10.60 15.79 3.83
N TYR A 442 -9.90 16.35 4.82
CA TYR A 442 -10.52 17.16 5.87
C TYR A 442 -11.14 18.46 5.34
N LEU A 443 -10.50 19.14 4.38
CA LEU A 443 -10.96 20.42 3.84
C LEU A 443 -12.00 20.27 2.74
N MET A 444 -11.93 19.19 1.94
CA MET A 444 -12.84 18.96 0.81
C MET A 444 -14.30 18.86 1.29
N PRO A 445 -15.22 19.71 0.81
CA PRO A 445 -16.62 19.59 1.19
C PRO A 445 -17.21 18.27 0.67
N PRO A 446 -18.09 17.62 1.43
CA PRO A 446 -18.70 16.37 1.01
C PRO A 446 -19.56 16.61 -0.23
N GLU A 447 -19.25 15.95 -1.34
CA GLU A 447 -20.17 15.94 -2.49
C GLU A 447 -21.34 15.03 -2.16
N ALA A 448 -22.58 15.48 -2.41
CA ALA A 448 -23.76 14.63 -2.35
C ALA A 448 -23.57 13.46 -3.33
N ALA A 449 -23.14 12.31 -2.81
CA ALA A 449 -22.64 11.23 -3.64
C ALA A 449 -23.73 10.66 -4.56
N ALA A 450 -23.48 10.70 -5.86
CA ALA A 450 -24.22 10.00 -6.91
C ALA A 450 -23.76 8.54 -7.10
N TRP A 451 -23.17 7.93 -6.07
CA TRP A 451 -22.88 6.49 -6.09
C TRP A 451 -24.18 5.73 -5.80
N PRO A 452 -24.54 4.66 -6.54
CA PRO A 452 -25.69 3.86 -6.20
C PRO A 452 -25.47 3.31 -4.79
N LYS A 453 -26.20 3.86 -3.82
CA LYS A 453 -26.32 3.29 -2.49
C LYS A 453 -26.73 1.83 -2.71
N GLU A 454 -25.96 0.89 -2.15
CA GLU A 454 -26.47 -0.48 -1.99
C GLU A 454 -27.88 -0.34 -1.39
N PRO A 455 -28.92 -0.94 -1.99
CA PRO A 455 -30.27 -0.78 -1.47
C PRO A 455 -30.25 -1.22 -0.03
N ALA A 456 -30.66 -0.31 0.86
CA ALA A 456 -30.74 -0.51 2.30
C ALA A 456 -31.78 -1.59 2.61
N LEU A 457 -31.44 -2.86 2.34
CA LEU A 457 -32.29 -4.02 2.59
C LEU A 457 -32.19 -4.51 4.04
N ALA A 458 -31.38 -3.87 4.89
CA ALA A 458 -31.19 -4.27 6.28
C ALA A 458 -31.95 -3.43 7.32
N ALA A 459 -32.58 -2.31 6.94
CA ALA A 459 -33.29 -1.44 7.90
C ALA A 459 -34.83 -1.65 7.94
N ASN A 460 -35.41 -2.34 6.95
CA ASN A 460 -36.86 -2.53 6.85
C ASN A 460 -37.37 -3.91 7.31
N SER A 461 -36.49 -4.83 7.73
CA SER A 461 -36.91 -6.15 8.22
C SER A 461 -37.28 -6.16 9.70
N GLU A 462 -36.81 -5.20 10.50
CA GLU A 462 -37.15 -5.11 11.93
C GLU A 462 -38.46 -4.34 12.18
N ALA A 463 -38.81 -3.37 11.32
CA ALA A 463 -40.07 -2.63 11.41
C ALA A 463 -41.33 -3.45 11.05
N ARG A 464 -41.18 -4.67 10.52
CA ARG A 464 -42.31 -5.59 10.20
C ARG A 464 -42.54 -6.68 11.25
N ARG A 465 -41.84 -6.67 12.37
CA ARG A 465 -41.98 -7.67 13.46
C ARG A 465 -42.47 -7.08 14.79
N ALA A 466 -43.36 -6.10 14.74
CA ALA A 466 -44.19 -5.75 15.90
C ALA A 466 -45.55 -6.46 15.77
N PRO A 467 -45.94 -7.36 16.69
CA PRO A 467 -47.26 -7.95 16.67
C PRO A 467 -48.31 -6.89 17.02
N ARG A 468 -49.30 -6.72 16.14
CA ARG A 468 -50.53 -5.97 16.42
C ARG A 468 -51.27 -6.69 17.55
N SER A 469 -51.29 -6.10 18.75
CA SER A 469 -52.19 -6.50 19.82
C SER A 469 -53.63 -6.26 19.35
N GLY A 470 -54.36 -7.36 19.08
CA GLY A 470 -55.78 -7.33 18.80
C GLY A 470 -56.55 -7.04 20.08
N ALA A 471 -57.14 -5.85 20.17
CA ALA A 471 -58.29 -5.58 21.01
C ALA A 471 -59.51 -5.53 20.09
N LEU A 472 -60.39 -6.53 20.20
CA LEU A 472 -61.73 -6.51 19.62
C LEU A 472 -62.62 -5.60 20.47
N PRO A 473 -63.36 -4.64 19.90
CA PRO A 473 -64.58 -4.15 20.49
C PRO A 473 -65.76 -4.99 19.99
N VAL A 474 -66.58 -5.48 20.92
CA VAL A 474 -67.94 -5.95 20.66
C VAL A 474 -68.81 -4.74 20.29
N PRO A 475 -69.66 -4.85 19.28
CA PRO A 475 -71.00 -4.26 19.40
C PRO A 475 -72.09 -5.25 18.99
N GLY A 476 -73.28 -5.03 19.56
CA GLY A 476 -74.51 -5.74 19.19
C GLY A 476 -75.05 -5.36 17.81
#